data_AF-A0A429GSY5-F1
#
_entry.id   AF-A0A429GSY5-F1
#
_cell.length_a   1.000
_cell.length_b   1.000
_cell.length_c   1.000
_cell.angle_alpha   90.00
_cell.angle_beta   90.00
_cell.angle_gamma   90.00
#
_symmetry.space_group_name_H-M   'P 1'
#
loop_
_entity.id
_entity.type
_entity.pdbx_description
1 polymer ?
#
loop_
_entity_poly.entity_id
_entity_poly.type
_entity_poly.pdbx_seq_one_letter_code
_entity_poly.pdbx_strand_id
1 'polypeptide(L)'
;MGFLREITEEYLGALQYVKEVPRDVKLPISRDIVALVGPRRAGKTFLMLKSVKNLLDSGKQALYISLDELQIRRIDVRKLAEMAREEYPRGEIHLFLDEVQEWENWDSKLRWLHDVKDFFLYVTGSSSALQSSEIPSRLRGRYTSVLLLPFSFREVSFREKIDTVTFRERGAIKALLNDYMTWGGFPEVWSYRSREKLVSLLETMFYRDVMERHRIRETAVFLELARLVISSYSCPVTWHSLRKAMRAAGVNVDVKTVMSYVEYMRQANLLFSVKRFTYSEREAMASPKKIYLVDPGIATLLEKPMDRGRRAENLVFLELVRRGYEPCYYVTKTGKEVDFVTMRERIVVEVALEDWEKHMGKLAEAARELGVDEATIVTWDAEGEERAGNCRIFLVPLWKWLLQEAKK
;
A
#
# COMPACT_ATOMS: atom_id res chain seq x y z
N MET A 1 2.73 -38.57 5.53
CA MET A 1 2.47 -37.27 4.89
C MET A 1 3.68 -36.91 4.06
N GLY A 2 3.52 -36.30 2.88
CA GLY A 2 4.68 -35.86 2.10
C GLY A 2 5.36 -34.64 2.74
N PHE A 3 6.61 -34.39 2.36
CA PHE A 3 7.46 -33.36 2.93
C PHE A 3 6.90 -31.92 2.77
N LEU A 4 6.33 -31.57 1.61
CA LEU A 4 5.77 -30.24 1.36
C LEU A 4 4.46 -30.02 2.13
N ARG A 5 3.63 -31.05 2.26
CA ARG A 5 2.43 -31.02 3.12
C ARG A 5 2.78 -30.91 4.60
N GLU A 6 3.85 -31.56 5.05
CA GLU A 6 4.36 -31.41 6.41
C GLU A 6 4.76 -29.96 6.69
N ILE A 7 5.59 -29.36 5.82
CA ILE A 7 5.93 -27.94 5.89
C ILE A 7 4.66 -27.08 5.89
N THR A 8 3.71 -27.37 4.99
CA THR A 8 2.46 -26.61 4.91
C THR A 8 1.69 -26.66 6.24
N GLU A 9 1.56 -27.82 6.86
CA GLU A 9 0.85 -27.99 8.13
C GLU A 9 1.59 -27.29 9.30
N GLU A 10 2.93 -27.32 9.33
CA GLU A 10 3.74 -26.60 10.32
C GLU A 10 3.45 -25.09 10.28
N TYR A 11 3.47 -24.46 9.10
CA TYR A 11 3.19 -23.04 8.97
C TYR A 11 1.72 -22.69 9.24
N LEU A 12 0.78 -23.56 8.83
CA LEU A 12 -0.63 -23.38 9.19
C LEU A 12 -0.83 -23.45 10.70
N GLY A 13 -0.06 -24.28 11.40
CA GLY A 13 -0.03 -24.34 12.86
C GLY A 13 0.36 -23.00 13.51
N ALA A 14 1.17 -22.18 12.86
CA ALA A 14 1.55 -20.86 13.38
C ALA A 14 0.35 -19.88 13.49
N LEU A 15 -0.72 -20.08 12.69
CA LEU A 15 -1.91 -19.23 12.71
C LEU A 15 -2.63 -19.22 14.06
N GLN A 16 -2.45 -20.25 14.90
CA GLN A 16 -3.10 -20.34 16.22
C GLN A 16 -2.55 -19.32 17.23
N TYR A 17 -1.36 -18.77 16.99
CA TYR A 17 -0.70 -17.83 17.90
C TYR A 17 -0.91 -16.37 17.53
N VAL A 18 -1.72 -16.09 16.49
CA VAL A 18 -1.92 -14.74 15.97
C VAL A 18 -3.38 -14.35 16.13
N LYS A 19 -3.63 -13.17 16.69
CA LYS A 19 -4.97 -12.58 16.70
C LYS A 19 -5.36 -12.20 15.28
N GLU A 20 -6.43 -12.80 14.79
CA GLU A 20 -6.90 -12.57 13.43
C GLU A 20 -7.61 -11.23 13.28
N VAL A 21 -7.21 -10.50 12.23
CA VAL A 21 -7.97 -9.39 11.67
C VAL A 21 -8.35 -9.80 10.24
N PRO A 22 -9.65 -9.96 9.94
CA PRO A 22 -10.09 -10.26 8.58
C PRO A 22 -9.55 -9.24 7.58
N ARG A 23 -9.08 -9.73 6.43
CA ARG A 23 -8.59 -8.87 5.35
C ARG A 23 -9.68 -8.64 4.31
N ASP A 24 -9.80 -7.40 3.85
CA ASP A 24 -10.68 -7.05 2.72
C ASP A 24 -10.09 -7.57 1.38
N VAL A 25 -8.76 -7.64 1.32
CA VAL A 25 -8.02 -8.12 0.14
C VAL A 25 -8.17 -9.63 0.00
N LYS A 26 -8.58 -10.08 -1.19
CA LYS A 26 -8.64 -11.51 -1.56
C LYS A 26 -7.68 -11.79 -2.70
N LEU A 27 -7.01 -12.95 -2.66
CA LEU A 27 -6.17 -13.40 -3.75
C LEU A 27 -7.06 -14.01 -4.86
N PRO A 28 -7.00 -13.51 -6.10
CA PRO A 28 -7.77 -14.08 -7.19
C PRO A 28 -7.26 -15.48 -7.55
N ILE A 29 -8.13 -16.35 -8.05
CA ILE A 29 -7.69 -17.57 -8.74
C ILE A 29 -7.45 -17.19 -10.20
N SER A 30 -6.19 -17.16 -10.62
CA SER A 30 -5.78 -16.77 -11.98
C SER A 30 -4.77 -17.75 -12.54
N ARG A 31 -4.81 -17.95 -13.87
CA ARG A 31 -3.78 -18.73 -14.59
C ARG A 31 -2.48 -17.95 -14.77
N ASP A 32 -2.49 -16.65 -14.54
CA ASP A 32 -1.28 -15.84 -14.39
C ASP A 32 -0.70 -15.98 -12.98
N ILE A 33 0.58 -15.65 -12.82
CA ILE A 33 1.22 -15.62 -11.51
C ILE A 33 0.62 -14.49 -10.67
N VAL A 34 0.01 -14.82 -9.53
CA VAL A 34 -0.56 -13.84 -8.59
C VAL A 34 0.55 -13.37 -7.65
N ALA A 35 1.09 -12.17 -7.88
CA ALA A 35 2.14 -11.58 -7.07
C ALA A 35 1.56 -10.70 -5.96
N LEU A 36 1.67 -11.15 -4.71
CA LEU A 36 1.29 -10.38 -3.53
C LEU A 36 2.41 -9.42 -3.14
N VAL A 37 2.16 -8.13 -3.28
CA VAL A 37 3.15 -7.06 -3.10
C VAL A 37 2.74 -6.07 -2.02
N GLY A 38 3.69 -5.38 -1.40
CA GLY A 38 3.40 -4.38 -0.37
C GLY A 38 4.49 -4.27 0.69
N PRO A 39 4.33 -3.40 1.70
CA PRO A 39 5.36 -3.16 2.71
C PRO A 39 5.68 -4.40 3.54
N ARG A 40 6.88 -4.41 4.13
CA ARG A 40 7.29 -5.41 5.11
C ARG A 40 6.34 -5.38 6.31
N ARG A 41 6.08 -6.54 6.91
CA ARG A 41 5.14 -6.72 8.04
C ARG A 41 3.69 -6.27 7.77
N ALA A 42 3.26 -6.09 6.52
CA ALA A 42 1.85 -5.80 6.17
C ALA A 42 0.89 -7.00 6.38
N GLY A 43 1.42 -8.20 6.60
CA GLY A 43 0.65 -9.45 6.74
C GLY A 43 0.56 -10.30 5.47
N LYS A 44 1.54 -10.20 4.54
CA LYS A 44 1.55 -10.97 3.29
C LYS A 44 1.54 -12.49 3.50
N THR A 45 2.50 -13.00 4.28
CA THR A 45 2.58 -14.42 4.67
C THR A 45 1.30 -14.89 5.35
N PHE A 46 0.74 -14.07 6.26
CA PHE A 46 -0.52 -14.39 6.92
C PHE A 46 -1.69 -14.53 5.93
N LEU A 47 -1.81 -13.62 4.96
CA LEU A 47 -2.84 -13.70 3.91
C LEU A 47 -2.66 -14.95 3.01
N MET A 48 -1.42 -15.32 2.68
CA MET A 48 -1.13 -16.56 1.97
C MET A 48 -1.57 -17.79 2.75
N LEU A 49 -1.14 -17.93 4.00
CA LEU A 49 -1.48 -19.06 4.85
C LEU A 49 -2.99 -19.18 5.08
N LYS A 50 -3.68 -18.05 5.26
CA LYS A 50 -5.16 -18.03 5.32
C LYS A 50 -5.80 -18.50 4.02
N SER A 51 -5.26 -18.09 2.88
CA SER A 51 -5.75 -18.54 1.57
C SER A 51 -5.53 -20.04 1.38
N VAL A 52 -4.37 -20.56 1.77
CA VAL A 52 -4.05 -22.00 1.77
C VAL A 52 -5.05 -22.76 2.64
N LYS A 53 -5.25 -22.32 3.89
CA LYS A 53 -6.22 -22.93 4.81
C LYS A 53 -7.62 -23.00 4.20
N ASN A 54 -8.12 -21.88 3.68
CA ASN A 54 -9.45 -21.83 3.07
C ASN A 54 -9.58 -22.74 1.84
N LEU A 55 -8.52 -22.88 1.04
CA LEU A 55 -8.50 -23.81 -0.10
C LEU A 55 -8.56 -25.26 0.37
N LEU A 56 -7.72 -25.65 1.35
CA LEU A 56 -7.71 -26.99 1.93
C LEU A 56 -9.05 -27.34 2.59
N ASP A 57 -9.63 -26.43 3.37
CA ASP A 57 -10.94 -26.58 4.02
C ASP A 57 -12.07 -26.75 2.98
N SER A 58 -11.91 -26.19 1.77
CA SER A 58 -12.83 -26.36 0.64
C SER A 58 -12.57 -27.62 -0.20
N GLY A 59 -11.62 -28.47 0.20
CA GLY A 59 -11.25 -29.70 -0.50
C GLY A 59 -10.33 -29.49 -1.72
N LYS A 60 -9.77 -28.30 -1.90
CA LYS A 60 -8.78 -28.01 -2.95
C LYS A 60 -7.37 -28.36 -2.49
N GLN A 61 -6.49 -28.61 -3.45
CA GLN A 61 -5.10 -28.95 -3.19
C GLN A 61 -4.26 -27.67 -3.14
N ALA A 62 -3.61 -27.41 -2.00
CA ALA A 62 -2.77 -26.25 -1.82
C ALA A 62 -1.51 -26.60 -1.02
N LEU A 63 -0.38 -26.02 -1.41
CA LEU A 63 0.90 -26.13 -0.71
C LEU A 63 1.44 -24.74 -0.43
N TYR A 64 2.00 -24.57 0.77
CA TYR A 64 2.75 -23.39 1.16
C TYR A 64 4.22 -23.74 1.31
N ILE A 65 5.09 -22.92 0.70
CA ILE A 65 6.53 -23.13 0.69
C ILE A 65 7.21 -21.78 0.94
N SER A 66 8.01 -21.68 2.01
CA SER A 66 8.90 -20.55 2.22
C SER A 66 10.24 -20.79 1.53
N LEU A 67 10.59 -19.96 0.55
CA LEU A 67 11.85 -20.11 -0.20
C LEU A 67 13.09 -19.60 0.55
N ASP A 68 12.90 -19.00 1.74
CA ASP A 68 13.99 -18.63 2.65
C ASP A 68 14.50 -19.83 3.48
N GLU A 69 13.76 -20.94 3.53
CA GLU A 69 14.17 -22.13 4.27
C GLU A 69 15.43 -22.78 3.68
N LEU A 70 16.39 -23.11 4.54
CA LEU A 70 17.70 -23.64 4.13
C LEU A 70 17.60 -24.89 3.22
N GLN A 71 16.62 -25.78 3.48
CA GLN A 71 16.43 -27.00 2.71
C GLN A 71 15.76 -26.76 1.35
N ILE A 72 14.99 -25.68 1.23
CA ILE A 72 14.20 -25.33 0.05
C ILE A 72 14.93 -24.34 -0.85
N ARG A 73 15.69 -23.39 -0.28
CA ARG A 73 16.25 -22.22 -0.97
C ARG A 73 17.12 -22.57 -2.19
N ARG A 74 17.69 -23.77 -2.23
CA ARG A 74 18.53 -24.28 -3.33
C ARG A 74 17.87 -25.38 -4.16
N ILE A 75 16.59 -25.65 -3.94
CA ILE A 75 15.88 -26.70 -4.68
C ILE A 75 15.80 -26.36 -6.17
N ASP A 76 15.99 -27.38 -7.00
CA ASP A 76 15.70 -27.27 -8.43
C ASP A 76 14.19 -27.19 -8.67
N VAL A 77 13.79 -26.43 -9.69
CA VAL A 77 12.38 -26.18 -9.99
C VAL A 77 11.64 -27.45 -10.45
N ARG A 78 12.30 -28.35 -11.20
CA ARG A 78 11.68 -29.61 -11.63
C ARG A 78 11.47 -30.53 -10.43
N LYS A 79 12.48 -30.63 -9.57
CA LYS A 79 12.36 -31.40 -8.32
C LYS A 79 11.22 -30.89 -7.44
N LEU A 80 11.07 -29.56 -7.32
CA LEU A 80 9.95 -28.98 -6.57
C LEU A 80 8.59 -29.37 -7.17
N ALA A 81 8.46 -29.29 -8.50
CA ALA A 81 7.23 -29.68 -9.21
C ALA A 81 6.93 -31.17 -9.08
N GLU A 82 7.95 -32.04 -9.17
CA GLU A 82 7.83 -33.48 -8.95
C GLU A 82 7.34 -33.78 -7.54
N MET A 83 7.93 -33.18 -6.50
CA MET A 83 7.50 -33.35 -5.12
C MET A 83 6.05 -32.90 -4.90
N ALA A 84 5.65 -31.76 -5.48
CA ALA A 84 4.26 -31.30 -5.39
C ALA A 84 3.28 -32.29 -6.06
N ARG A 85 3.68 -32.89 -7.19
CA ARG A 85 2.86 -33.84 -7.95
C ARG A 85 2.84 -35.24 -7.31
N GLU A 86 3.90 -35.65 -6.61
CA GLU A 86 3.91 -36.86 -5.78
C GLU A 86 2.89 -36.78 -4.64
N GLU A 87 2.75 -35.61 -4.02
CA GLU A 87 1.79 -35.40 -2.94
C GLU A 87 0.35 -35.25 -3.43
N TYR A 88 0.18 -34.68 -4.62
CA TYR A 88 -1.10 -34.53 -5.29
C TYR A 88 -1.08 -35.09 -6.72
N PRO A 89 -1.20 -36.42 -6.89
CA PRO A 89 -1.02 -37.08 -8.20
C PRO A 89 -1.98 -36.66 -9.31
N ARG A 90 -3.13 -36.07 -8.95
CA ARG A 90 -4.18 -35.63 -9.88
C ARG A 90 -4.81 -34.34 -9.38
N GLY A 91 -5.31 -33.53 -10.31
CA GLY A 91 -6.03 -32.29 -10.00
C GLY A 91 -5.15 -31.05 -10.07
N GLU A 92 -5.78 -29.91 -9.83
CA GLU A 92 -5.16 -28.60 -9.86
C GLU A 92 -4.52 -28.28 -8.50
N ILE A 93 -3.25 -27.90 -8.51
CA ILE A 93 -2.50 -27.59 -7.29
C ILE A 93 -2.30 -26.07 -7.21
N HIS A 94 -2.66 -25.49 -6.06
CA HIS A 94 -2.33 -24.11 -5.73
C HIS A 94 -1.00 -24.04 -4.98
N LEU A 95 0.04 -23.50 -5.60
CA LEU A 95 1.36 -23.31 -4.98
C LEU A 95 1.52 -21.88 -4.48
N PHE A 96 1.75 -21.75 -3.18
CA PHE A 96 2.08 -20.50 -2.51
C PHE A 96 3.57 -20.49 -2.19
N LEU A 97 4.32 -19.64 -2.88
CA LEU A 97 5.76 -19.51 -2.76
C LEU A 97 6.09 -18.17 -2.07
N ASP A 98 6.49 -18.24 -0.81
CA ASP A 98 6.86 -17.06 -0.04
C ASP A 98 8.34 -16.69 -0.24
N GLU A 99 8.65 -15.40 -0.17
CA GLU A 99 10.00 -14.83 -0.30
C GLU A 99 10.77 -15.28 -1.56
N VAL A 100 10.14 -15.22 -2.74
CA VAL A 100 10.74 -15.75 -3.98
C VAL A 100 12.10 -15.16 -4.36
N GLN A 101 12.44 -13.96 -3.89
CA GLN A 101 13.76 -13.39 -4.18
C GLN A 101 14.92 -14.18 -3.55
N GLU A 102 14.64 -15.01 -2.54
CA GLU A 102 15.65 -15.87 -1.92
C GLU A 102 16.01 -17.08 -2.79
N TRP A 103 15.15 -17.41 -3.77
CA TRP A 103 15.36 -18.51 -4.70
C TRP A 103 16.21 -18.06 -5.89
N GLU A 104 17.36 -18.72 -6.07
CA GLU A 104 18.26 -18.38 -7.16
C GLU A 104 17.55 -18.52 -8.53
N ASN A 105 17.72 -17.53 -9.41
CA ASN A 105 17.06 -17.48 -10.73
C ASN A 105 15.53 -17.66 -10.66
N TRP A 106 14.91 -17.16 -9.58
CA TRP A 106 13.48 -17.32 -9.30
C TRP A 106 12.57 -16.96 -10.48
N ASP A 107 12.92 -15.92 -11.24
CA ASP A 107 12.11 -15.45 -12.35
C ASP A 107 12.01 -16.50 -13.46
N SER A 108 13.12 -17.13 -13.80
CA SER A 108 13.18 -18.20 -14.81
C SER A 108 12.43 -19.44 -14.35
N LYS A 109 12.55 -19.78 -13.07
CA LYS A 109 11.87 -20.92 -12.46
C LYS A 109 10.36 -20.72 -12.37
N LEU A 110 9.90 -19.53 -11.96
CA LEU A 110 8.48 -19.17 -11.95
C LEU A 110 7.88 -19.18 -13.36
N ARG A 111 8.60 -18.65 -14.37
CA ARG A 111 8.14 -18.72 -15.77
C ARG A 111 7.96 -20.16 -16.21
N TRP A 112 8.89 -21.05 -15.86
CA TRP A 112 8.75 -22.48 -16.18
C TRP A 112 7.53 -23.11 -15.49
N LEU A 113 7.35 -22.90 -14.18
CA LEU A 113 6.18 -23.40 -13.43
C LEU A 113 4.86 -22.88 -14.01
N HIS A 114 4.84 -21.63 -14.47
CA HIS A 114 3.68 -21.04 -15.13
C HIS A 114 3.42 -21.67 -16.51
N ASP A 115 4.48 -21.88 -17.31
CA ASP A 115 4.37 -22.32 -18.70
C ASP A 115 4.00 -23.81 -18.82
N VAL A 116 4.31 -24.65 -17.81
CA VAL A 116 3.82 -26.04 -17.74
C VAL A 116 2.32 -26.15 -17.44
N LYS A 117 1.68 -25.07 -16.98
CA LYS A 117 0.22 -24.95 -16.73
C LYS A 117 -0.37 -25.95 -15.72
N ASP A 118 0.49 -26.57 -14.93
CA ASP A 118 0.14 -27.58 -13.94
C ASP A 118 -0.27 -26.98 -12.57
N PHE A 119 0.08 -25.71 -12.34
CA PHE A 119 -0.06 -25.03 -11.04
C PHE A 119 -0.79 -23.68 -11.15
N PHE A 120 -1.57 -23.35 -10.13
CA PHE A 120 -1.93 -21.96 -9.81
C PHE A 120 -0.85 -21.37 -8.92
N LEU A 121 -0.25 -20.25 -9.34
CA LEU A 121 0.93 -19.71 -8.66
C LEU A 121 0.60 -18.44 -7.90
N TYR A 122 0.93 -18.44 -6.61
CA TYR A 122 0.86 -17.28 -5.73
C TYR A 122 2.26 -17.04 -5.18
N VAL A 123 2.74 -15.81 -5.29
CA VAL A 123 4.11 -15.47 -4.88
C VAL A 123 4.14 -14.25 -3.99
N THR A 124 5.02 -14.22 -3.01
CA THR A 124 5.44 -12.97 -2.34
C THR A 124 6.94 -12.79 -2.43
N GLY A 125 7.37 -11.59 -2.10
CA GLY A 125 8.75 -11.22 -1.96
C GLY A 125 8.88 -9.82 -1.38
N SER A 126 10.11 -9.45 -1.07
CA SER A 126 10.44 -8.09 -0.66
C SER A 126 9.85 -7.05 -1.64
N SER A 127 9.36 -5.95 -1.07
CA SER A 127 8.67 -4.84 -1.74
C SER A 127 9.31 -4.44 -3.07
N SER A 128 10.64 -4.33 -3.08
CA SER A 128 11.44 -3.91 -4.23
C SER A 128 11.78 -5.03 -5.21
N ALA A 129 11.78 -6.31 -4.81
CA ALA A 129 11.98 -7.43 -5.73
C ALA A 129 10.72 -7.69 -6.58
N LEU A 130 9.54 -7.52 -5.98
CA LEU A 130 8.27 -7.78 -6.65
C LEU A 130 7.59 -6.57 -7.34
N GLN A 131 7.97 -5.34 -7.01
CA GLN A 131 7.37 -4.13 -7.60
C GLN A 131 8.32 -3.23 -8.38
N SER A 132 9.62 -3.52 -8.40
CA SER A 132 10.51 -2.80 -9.31
C SER A 132 10.05 -3.03 -10.75
N SER A 133 10.40 -2.10 -11.65
CA SER A 133 10.28 -2.29 -13.10
C SER A 133 10.92 -3.59 -13.62
N GLU A 134 11.65 -4.31 -12.76
CA GLU A 134 12.23 -5.62 -13.00
C GLU A 134 11.19 -6.75 -13.06
N ILE A 135 10.05 -6.72 -12.37
CA ILE A 135 9.06 -7.82 -12.47
C ILE A 135 8.34 -7.85 -13.82
N PRO A 136 7.73 -6.76 -14.30
CA PRO A 136 7.10 -6.80 -15.61
C PRO A 136 8.09 -7.20 -16.72
N SER A 137 9.36 -6.78 -16.60
CA SER A 137 10.41 -7.18 -17.54
C SER A 137 10.87 -8.64 -17.36
N ARG A 138 11.00 -9.14 -16.12
CA ARG A 138 11.44 -10.52 -15.84
C ARG A 138 10.33 -11.54 -16.07
N LEU A 139 9.12 -11.32 -15.57
CA LEU A 139 7.99 -12.24 -15.76
C LEU A 139 7.32 -12.07 -17.14
N ARG A 140 7.70 -11.04 -17.91
CA ARG A 140 7.27 -10.78 -19.30
C ARG A 140 5.75 -10.82 -19.46
N GLY A 141 5.04 -10.15 -18.55
CA GLY A 141 3.57 -10.04 -18.55
C GLY A 141 2.80 -11.25 -18.02
N ARG A 142 3.45 -12.32 -17.54
CA ARG A 142 2.78 -13.53 -16.98
C ARG A 142 2.29 -13.38 -15.54
N TYR A 143 1.95 -12.17 -15.11
CA TYR A 143 1.66 -11.91 -13.69
C TYR A 143 0.58 -10.84 -13.51
N THR A 144 -0.14 -10.96 -12.40
CA THR A 144 -1.04 -9.94 -11.88
C THR A 144 -0.59 -9.59 -10.46
N SER A 145 -0.44 -8.30 -10.16
CA SER A 145 -0.05 -7.84 -8.82
C SER A 145 -1.27 -7.55 -7.95
N VAL A 146 -1.24 -8.03 -6.71
CA VAL A 146 -2.19 -7.67 -5.65
C VAL A 146 -1.45 -6.87 -4.59
N LEU A 147 -1.81 -5.60 -4.41
CA LEU A 147 -1.20 -4.74 -3.40
C LEU A 147 -1.84 -4.97 -2.03
N LEU A 148 -1.05 -5.40 -1.06
CA LEU A 148 -1.42 -5.52 0.34
C LEU A 148 -0.75 -4.43 1.16
N LEU A 149 -1.52 -3.38 1.46
CA LEU A 149 -1.13 -2.34 2.39
C LEU A 149 -1.38 -2.80 3.85
N PRO A 150 -0.89 -2.04 4.84
CA PRO A 150 -1.28 -2.23 6.24
C PRO A 150 -2.80 -2.21 6.41
N PHE A 151 -3.32 -2.63 7.56
CA PHE A 151 -4.75 -2.72 7.78
C PHE A 151 -5.46 -1.42 7.40
N SER A 152 -6.56 -1.51 6.65
CA SER A 152 -7.45 -0.37 6.41
C SER A 152 -8.18 0.00 7.69
N PHE A 153 -8.74 1.21 7.74
CA PHE A 153 -9.60 1.61 8.85
C PHE A 153 -10.81 0.66 8.97
N ARG A 154 -11.35 0.19 7.84
CA ARG A 154 -12.43 -0.78 7.80
C ARG A 154 -12.04 -2.11 8.45
N GLU A 155 -10.89 -2.67 8.08
CA GLU A 155 -10.38 -3.93 8.63
C GLU A 155 -10.23 -3.84 10.16
N VAL A 156 -9.73 -2.72 10.70
CA VAL A 156 -9.58 -2.54 12.15
C VAL A 156 -10.87 -2.18 12.89
N SER A 157 -11.88 -1.69 12.17
CA SER A 157 -13.19 -1.35 12.73
C SER A 157 -14.06 -2.58 13.01
N PHE A 158 -13.77 -3.71 12.34
CA PHE A 158 -14.60 -4.92 12.33
C PHE A 158 -16.08 -4.66 11.98
N ARG A 159 -16.39 -3.57 11.27
CA ARG A 159 -17.76 -3.21 10.87
C ARG A 159 -18.01 -3.55 9.41
N GLU A 160 -19.03 -4.37 9.17
CA GLU A 160 -19.49 -4.71 7.82
C GLU A 160 -20.55 -3.73 7.27
N LYS A 161 -21.34 -3.07 8.14
CA LYS A 161 -22.45 -2.17 7.74
C LYS A 161 -22.36 -0.77 8.35
N ILE A 162 -22.76 0.24 7.57
CA ILE A 162 -22.68 1.68 7.88
C ILE A 162 -24.08 2.28 8.14
N ASP A 163 -25.15 1.61 7.72
CA ASP A 163 -26.40 2.29 7.35
C ASP A 163 -27.19 2.89 8.53
N THR A 164 -26.88 2.53 9.78
CA THR A 164 -27.45 3.17 10.97
C THR A 164 -26.45 3.14 12.12
N VAL A 165 -25.84 4.29 12.43
CA VAL A 165 -24.89 4.45 13.55
C VAL A 165 -25.52 5.37 14.60
N THR A 166 -25.77 4.84 15.80
CA THR A 166 -26.25 5.66 16.94
C THR A 166 -25.22 6.73 17.33
N PHE A 167 -25.62 7.77 18.08
CA PHE A 167 -24.66 8.79 18.54
C PHE A 167 -23.49 8.19 19.35
N ARG A 168 -23.75 7.14 20.13
CA ARG A 168 -22.71 6.43 20.92
C ARG A 168 -21.72 5.73 20.01
N GLU A 169 -22.22 5.02 19.01
CA GLU A 169 -21.37 4.33 18.05
C GLU A 169 -20.58 5.32 17.18
N ARG A 170 -21.16 6.46 16.80
CA ARG A 170 -20.42 7.53 16.11
C ARG A 170 -19.25 8.02 16.97
N GLY A 171 -19.48 8.23 18.27
CA GLY A 171 -18.42 8.56 19.23
C GLY A 171 -17.32 7.50 19.27
N ALA A 172 -17.70 6.23 19.36
CA ALA A 172 -16.75 5.11 19.39
C ALA A 172 -15.93 4.99 18.08
N ILE A 173 -16.56 5.15 16.91
CA ILE A 173 -15.88 5.11 15.61
C ILE A 173 -14.90 6.28 15.49
N LYS A 174 -15.28 7.49 15.92
CA LYS A 174 -14.37 8.65 15.89
C LYS A 174 -13.18 8.48 16.83
N ALA A 175 -13.41 7.91 18.02
CA ALA A 175 -12.32 7.58 18.93
C ALA A 175 -11.36 6.56 18.28
N LEU A 176 -11.91 5.51 17.64
CA LEU A 176 -11.12 4.55 16.89
C LEU A 176 -10.38 5.17 15.70
N LEU A 177 -10.99 6.13 15.00
CA LEU A 177 -10.34 6.85 13.90
C LEU A 177 -9.16 7.68 14.40
N ASN A 178 -9.28 8.36 15.54
CA ASN A 178 -8.16 9.07 16.16
C ASN A 178 -7.02 8.10 16.54
N ASP A 179 -7.35 6.94 17.09
CA ASP A 179 -6.38 5.89 17.37
C ASP A 179 -5.70 5.42 16.08
N TYR A 180 -6.46 5.17 15.02
CA TYR A 180 -5.94 4.74 13.72
C TYR A 180 -5.07 5.81 13.05
N MET A 181 -5.44 7.08 13.14
CA MET A 181 -4.60 8.21 12.70
C MET A 181 -3.30 8.33 13.51
N THR A 182 -3.23 7.73 14.70
CA THR A 182 -2.04 7.77 15.57
C THR A 182 -1.15 6.55 15.36
N TRP A 183 -1.73 5.36 15.36
CA TRP A 183 -1.00 4.10 15.37
C TRP A 183 -0.90 3.44 14.00
N GLY A 184 -1.74 3.86 13.06
CA GLY A 184 -1.81 3.29 11.73
C GLY A 184 -2.35 1.88 11.69
N GLY A 185 -2.15 1.22 10.54
CA GLY A 185 -2.66 -0.10 10.21
C GLY A 185 -1.61 -1.20 10.25
N PHE A 186 -0.33 -0.92 10.54
CA PHE A 186 0.65 -2.00 10.61
C PHE A 186 0.25 -3.03 11.68
N PRO A 187 0.10 -4.31 11.33
CA PRO A 187 -0.50 -5.31 12.23
C PRO A 187 0.10 -5.35 13.64
N GLU A 188 1.42 -5.35 13.72
CA GLU A 188 2.13 -5.38 15.00
C GLU A 188 1.99 -4.05 15.76
N VAL A 189 2.09 -2.90 15.08
CA VAL A 189 1.93 -1.59 15.72
C VAL A 189 0.50 -1.41 16.23
N TRP A 190 -0.49 -1.76 15.41
CA TRP A 190 -1.90 -1.67 15.75
C TRP A 190 -2.29 -2.56 16.93
N SER A 191 -1.76 -3.79 16.97
CA SER A 191 -2.12 -4.75 18.03
C SER A 191 -1.61 -4.33 19.40
N TYR A 192 -0.44 -3.70 19.46
CA TYR A 192 0.20 -3.32 20.72
C TYR A 192 0.09 -1.83 21.04
N ARG A 193 -0.29 -0.99 20.07
CA ARG A 193 -0.35 0.48 20.20
C ARG A 193 0.94 1.05 20.81
N SER A 194 2.09 0.57 20.29
CA SER A 194 3.42 0.88 20.83
C SER A 194 4.24 1.69 19.83
N ARG A 195 4.78 2.80 20.34
CA ARG A 195 5.71 3.65 19.60
C ARG A 195 7.04 2.94 19.35
N GLU A 196 7.53 2.13 20.29
CA GLU A 196 8.78 1.37 20.08
C GLU A 196 8.64 0.38 18.93
N LYS A 197 7.49 -0.30 18.81
CA LYS A 197 7.24 -1.21 17.69
C LYS A 197 7.21 -0.47 16.34
N LEU A 198 6.63 0.73 16.30
CA LEU A 198 6.64 1.56 15.10
C LEU A 198 8.05 2.02 14.73
N VAL A 199 8.86 2.43 15.70
CA VAL A 199 10.27 2.81 15.48
C VAL A 199 11.07 1.62 14.96
N SER A 200 10.98 0.47 15.64
CA SER A 200 11.69 -0.77 15.24
C SER A 200 11.30 -1.23 13.83
N LEU A 201 10.01 -1.11 13.48
CA LEU A 201 9.51 -1.40 12.13
C LEU A 201 10.19 -0.52 11.08
N LEU A 202 10.20 0.80 11.29
CA LEU A 202 10.81 1.73 10.34
C LEU A 202 12.33 1.59 10.27
N GLU A 203 13.01 1.38 11.38
CA GLU A 203 14.46 1.09 11.40
C GLU A 203 14.76 -0.16 10.57
N THR A 204 13.95 -1.21 10.72
CA THR A 204 14.10 -2.43 9.92
C THR A 204 13.89 -2.17 8.44
N MET A 205 12.86 -1.40 8.07
CA MET A 205 12.58 -1.07 6.66
C MET A 205 13.68 -0.18 6.07
N PHE A 206 14.14 0.85 6.78
CA PHE A 206 15.23 1.69 6.30
C PHE A 206 16.53 0.91 6.17
N TYR A 207 16.89 0.09 7.16
CA TYR A 207 18.13 -0.65 7.11
C TYR A 207 18.09 -1.76 6.07
N ARG A 208 17.15 -2.72 6.18
CA ARG A 208 17.12 -3.91 5.33
C ARG A 208 16.59 -3.62 3.93
N ASP A 209 15.47 -2.90 3.83
CA ASP A 209 14.76 -2.74 2.57
C ASP A 209 15.31 -1.59 1.72
N VAL A 210 16.04 -0.64 2.33
CA VAL A 210 16.66 0.49 1.63
C VAL A 210 18.19 0.47 1.67
N MET A 211 18.81 0.63 2.84
CA MET A 211 20.27 0.85 2.94
C MET A 211 21.09 -0.35 2.50
N GLU A 212 20.82 -1.52 3.06
CA GLU A 212 21.55 -2.77 2.77
C GLU A 212 21.36 -3.14 1.30
N ARG A 213 20.12 -3.11 0.82
CA ARG A 213 19.76 -3.46 -0.56
C ARG A 213 20.43 -2.57 -1.60
N HIS A 214 20.38 -1.26 -1.40
CA HIS A 214 20.98 -0.29 -2.34
C HIS A 214 22.45 0.03 -2.00
N ARG A 215 23.04 -0.68 -1.03
CA ARG A 215 24.43 -0.51 -0.57
C ARG A 215 24.77 0.96 -0.26
N ILE A 216 23.85 1.65 0.40
CA ILE A 216 24.00 3.06 0.78
C ILE A 216 25.12 3.18 1.82
N ARG A 217 26.20 3.89 1.46
CA ARG A 217 27.34 4.12 2.36
C ARG A 217 27.09 5.25 3.34
N GLU A 218 26.50 6.35 2.88
CA GLU A 218 26.23 7.55 3.68
C GLU A 218 24.86 7.46 4.38
N THR A 219 24.77 6.56 5.37
CA THR A 219 23.52 6.27 6.08
C THR A 219 22.97 7.48 6.82
N ALA A 220 23.83 8.34 7.40
CA ALA A 220 23.41 9.57 8.08
C ALA A 220 22.72 10.56 7.12
N VAL A 221 23.25 10.73 5.91
CA VAL A 221 22.66 11.59 4.88
C VAL A 221 21.31 11.04 4.43
N PHE A 222 21.20 9.72 4.26
CA PHE A 222 19.93 9.08 3.96
C PHE A 222 18.89 9.30 5.06
N LEU A 223 19.24 9.07 6.32
CA LEU A 223 18.30 9.22 7.45
C LEU A 223 17.80 10.66 7.58
N GLU A 224 18.67 11.65 7.36
CA GLU A 224 18.28 13.05 7.42
C GLU A 224 17.34 13.43 6.26
N LEU A 225 17.62 12.94 5.05
CA LEU A 225 16.70 13.11 3.93
C LEU A 225 15.36 12.39 4.17
N ALA A 226 15.39 11.17 4.71
CA ALA A 226 14.19 10.40 5.02
C ALA A 226 13.30 11.14 6.02
N ARG A 227 13.90 11.75 7.06
CA ARG A 227 13.18 12.61 8.01
C ARG A 227 12.53 13.81 7.33
N LEU A 228 13.28 14.51 6.47
CA LEU A 228 12.75 15.65 5.71
C LEU A 228 11.60 15.26 4.77
N VAL A 229 11.72 14.10 4.12
CA VAL A 229 10.69 13.58 3.22
C VAL A 229 9.43 13.20 4.00
N ILE A 230 9.58 12.50 5.13
CA ILE A 230 8.45 12.12 5.97
C ILE A 230 7.80 13.36 6.58
N SER A 231 8.55 14.38 7.00
CA SER A 231 7.97 15.60 7.56
C SER A 231 7.24 16.46 6.51
N SER A 232 7.58 16.28 5.23
CA SER A 232 6.99 17.00 4.09
C SER A 232 5.88 16.22 3.38
N TYR A 233 5.40 15.10 3.93
CA TYR A 233 4.30 14.34 3.33
C TYR A 233 3.04 15.21 3.16
N SER A 234 2.20 14.85 2.18
CA SER A 234 1.03 15.58 1.68
C SER A 234 1.32 17.01 1.15
N CYS A 235 2.54 17.53 1.29
CA CYS A 235 2.94 18.81 0.71
C CYS A 235 3.58 18.64 -0.68
N PRO A 236 3.36 19.58 -1.62
CA PRO A 236 4.10 19.60 -2.87
C PRO A 236 5.59 19.86 -2.65
N VAL A 237 6.44 18.94 -3.09
CA VAL A 237 7.91 19.05 -3.01
C VAL A 237 8.57 18.90 -4.38
N THR A 238 9.73 19.53 -4.55
CA THR A 238 10.62 19.30 -5.70
C THR A 238 11.93 18.72 -5.21
N TRP A 239 12.67 18.01 -6.07
CA TRP A 239 14.00 17.51 -5.72
C TRP A 239 14.96 18.64 -5.35
N HIS A 240 14.79 19.80 -5.97
CA HIS A 240 15.56 21.00 -5.66
C HIS A 240 15.20 21.60 -4.30
N SER A 241 13.92 21.62 -3.90
CA SER A 241 13.51 22.12 -2.59
C SER A 241 13.99 21.21 -1.46
N LEU A 242 13.93 19.89 -1.64
CA LEU A 242 14.50 18.93 -0.68
C LEU A 242 16.02 19.11 -0.54
N ARG A 243 16.75 19.19 -1.67
CA ARG A 243 18.20 19.48 -1.63
C ARG A 243 18.51 20.80 -0.93
N LYS A 244 17.72 21.85 -1.19
CA LYS A 244 17.91 23.17 -0.57
C LYS A 244 17.75 23.08 0.96
N ALA A 245 16.74 22.36 1.44
CA ALA A 245 16.54 22.14 2.87
C ALA A 245 17.68 21.32 3.50
N MET A 246 18.15 20.26 2.84
CA MET A 246 19.32 19.50 3.30
C MET A 246 20.57 20.38 3.45
N ARG A 247 20.85 21.25 2.47
CA ARG A 247 21.97 22.20 2.53
C ARG A 247 21.82 23.20 3.67
N ALA A 248 20.61 23.69 3.92
CA ALA A 248 20.32 24.59 5.04
C ALA A 248 20.56 23.90 6.40
N ALA A 249 20.35 22.58 6.48
CA ALA A 249 20.70 21.75 7.63
C ALA A 249 22.19 21.37 7.71
N GLY A 250 23.05 21.92 6.85
CA GLY A 250 24.48 21.64 6.83
C GLY A 250 24.87 20.34 6.10
N VAL A 251 23.93 19.66 5.43
CA VAL A 251 24.18 18.41 4.72
C VAL A 251 24.28 18.68 3.21
N ASN A 252 25.48 18.51 2.64
CA ASN A 252 25.67 18.67 1.21
C ASN A 252 25.30 17.37 0.47
N VAL A 253 24.32 17.46 -0.41
CA VAL A 253 23.85 16.36 -1.25
C VAL A 253 23.50 16.88 -2.63
N ASP A 254 23.74 16.09 -3.67
CA ASP A 254 23.34 16.43 -5.03
C ASP A 254 21.87 16.03 -5.30
N VAL A 255 21.28 16.59 -6.36
CA VAL A 255 19.87 16.34 -6.70
C VAL A 255 19.62 14.88 -7.10
N LYS A 256 20.58 14.25 -7.80
CA LYS A 256 20.47 12.87 -8.25
C LYS A 256 20.46 11.92 -7.05
N THR A 257 21.27 12.18 -6.03
CA THR A 257 21.26 11.43 -4.76
C THR A 257 19.92 11.59 -4.03
N VAL A 258 19.36 12.80 -3.96
CA VAL A 258 18.01 13.02 -3.40
C VAL A 258 16.96 12.20 -4.16
N MET A 259 16.98 12.25 -5.50
CA MET A 259 16.07 11.48 -6.35
C MET A 259 16.20 9.98 -6.10
N SER A 260 17.43 9.46 -6.08
CA SER A 260 17.71 8.04 -5.83
C SER A 260 17.21 7.59 -4.47
N TYR A 261 17.49 8.35 -3.40
CA TYR A 261 17.06 7.98 -2.05
C TYR A 261 15.54 8.00 -1.88
N VAL A 262 14.84 8.98 -2.47
CA VAL A 262 13.37 8.99 -2.48
C VAL A 262 12.82 7.80 -3.28
N GLU A 263 13.43 7.48 -4.41
CA GLU A 263 13.05 6.32 -5.22
C GLU A 263 13.31 5.00 -4.47
N TYR A 264 14.40 4.88 -3.71
CA TYR A 264 14.66 3.70 -2.88
C TYR A 264 13.60 3.55 -1.76
N MET A 265 13.19 4.65 -1.11
CA MET A 265 12.09 4.62 -0.15
C MET A 265 10.76 4.19 -0.80
N ARG A 266 10.48 4.66 -2.02
CA ARG A 266 9.31 4.25 -2.80
C ARG A 266 9.35 2.74 -3.12
N GLN A 267 10.48 2.24 -3.61
CA GLN A 267 10.68 0.82 -3.92
C GLN A 267 10.57 -0.07 -2.68
N ALA A 268 10.94 0.44 -1.50
CA ALA A 268 10.76 -0.25 -0.24
C ALA A 268 9.30 -0.25 0.29
N ASN A 269 8.35 0.38 -0.41
CA ASN A 269 6.96 0.60 0.05
C ASN A 269 6.85 1.43 1.33
N LEU A 270 7.75 2.41 1.53
CA LEU A 270 7.61 3.36 2.65
C LEU A 270 6.69 4.52 2.31
N LEU A 271 6.63 4.89 1.04
CA LEU A 271 5.89 6.04 0.55
C LEU A 271 5.45 5.86 -0.91
N PHE A 272 4.52 6.70 -1.31
CA PHE A 272 4.07 6.92 -2.67
C PHE A 272 4.50 8.31 -3.13
N SER A 273 4.79 8.44 -4.42
CA SER A 273 5.07 9.72 -5.05
C SER A 273 4.01 10.00 -6.11
N VAL A 274 3.24 11.04 -5.88
CA VAL A 274 2.09 11.43 -6.71
C VAL A 274 2.45 12.64 -7.54
N LYS A 275 2.19 12.56 -8.84
CA LYS A 275 2.43 13.67 -9.79
C LYS A 275 1.21 14.58 -9.84
N ARG A 276 1.42 15.80 -10.35
CA ARG A 276 0.33 16.67 -10.77
C ARG A 276 -0.34 16.07 -12.00
N PHE A 277 -1.67 16.08 -12.04
CA PHE A 277 -2.40 15.81 -13.26
C PHE A 277 -2.20 16.95 -14.25
N THR A 278 -1.68 16.60 -15.43
CA THR A 278 -1.56 17.48 -16.59
C THR A 278 -1.67 16.63 -17.85
N TYR A 279 -2.20 17.18 -18.94
CA TYR A 279 -2.22 16.47 -20.23
C TYR A 279 -0.82 16.28 -20.85
N SER A 280 0.17 17.05 -20.41
CA SER A 280 1.55 17.00 -20.91
C SER A 280 2.45 16.20 -19.97
N GLU A 281 2.97 15.05 -20.41
CA GLU A 281 3.93 14.25 -19.63
C GLU A 281 5.18 15.06 -19.24
N ARG A 282 5.63 15.98 -20.12
CA ARG A 282 6.75 16.87 -19.82
C ARG A 282 6.44 17.80 -18.66
N GLU A 283 5.23 18.34 -18.60
CA GLU A 283 4.79 19.20 -17.50
C GLU A 283 4.58 18.40 -16.21
N ALA A 284 3.99 17.21 -16.28
CA ALA A 284 3.84 16.30 -15.15
C ALA A 284 5.20 15.88 -14.55
N MET A 285 6.22 15.73 -15.39
CA MET A 285 7.57 15.39 -14.95
C MET A 285 8.29 16.56 -14.27
N ALA A 286 8.01 17.80 -14.71
CA ALA A 286 8.59 19.02 -14.17
C ALA A 286 7.82 19.57 -12.94
N SER A 287 6.57 19.15 -12.73
CA SER A 287 5.75 19.63 -11.62
C SER A 287 6.28 19.15 -10.27
N PRO A 288 5.97 19.87 -9.18
CA PRO A 288 6.11 19.32 -7.83
C PRO A 288 5.41 17.96 -7.71
N LYS A 289 5.89 17.17 -6.76
CA LYS A 289 5.31 15.88 -6.40
C LYS A 289 4.77 15.95 -5.00
N LYS A 290 3.62 15.34 -4.74
CA LYS A 290 3.17 15.06 -3.38
C LYS A 290 3.71 13.70 -2.95
N ILE A 291 4.07 13.59 -1.68
CA ILE A 291 4.55 12.34 -1.08
C ILE A 291 3.52 11.88 -0.07
N TYR A 292 3.06 10.64 -0.18
CA TYR A 292 2.13 10.04 0.79
C TYR A 292 2.79 8.85 1.47
N LEU A 293 2.64 8.74 2.78
CA LEU A 293 3.20 7.65 3.56
C LEU A 293 2.32 6.41 3.42
N VAL A 294 2.94 5.23 3.39
CA VAL A 294 2.22 3.95 3.27
C VAL A 294 1.27 3.68 4.45
N ASP A 295 1.50 4.39 5.56
CA ASP A 295 0.77 4.26 6.81
C ASP A 295 0.82 5.59 7.58
N PRO A 296 -0.30 6.07 8.15
CA PRO A 296 -0.34 7.36 8.85
C PRO A 296 0.46 7.34 10.17
N GLY A 297 0.68 6.16 10.76
CA GLY A 297 1.44 6.02 12.00
C GLY A 297 2.87 6.55 11.85
N ILE A 298 3.47 6.37 10.67
CA ILE A 298 4.83 6.85 10.35
C ILE A 298 4.99 8.34 10.60
N ALA A 299 3.98 9.16 10.26
CA ALA A 299 4.01 10.61 10.44
C ALA A 299 4.20 10.98 11.92
N THR A 300 3.60 10.22 12.84
CA THR A 300 3.61 10.52 14.28
C THR A 300 4.99 10.47 14.93
N LEU A 301 5.98 9.86 14.27
CA LEU A 301 7.34 9.80 14.80
C LEU A 301 8.08 11.13 14.66
N LEU A 302 7.72 11.94 13.67
CA LEU A 302 8.39 13.21 13.35
C LEU A 302 7.49 14.43 13.54
N GLU A 303 6.18 14.22 13.54
CA GLU A 303 5.22 15.30 13.68
C GLU A 303 5.05 15.79 15.11
N LYS A 304 4.82 17.11 15.23
CA LYS A 304 4.16 17.67 16.40
C LYS A 304 2.66 17.28 16.36
N PRO A 305 1.96 17.19 17.51
CA PRO A 305 0.60 16.61 17.64
C PRO A 305 -0.55 17.18 16.78
N MET A 306 -0.34 18.16 15.89
CA MET A 306 -1.39 19.05 15.38
C MET A 306 -1.77 18.92 13.90
N ASP A 307 -1.17 18.03 13.10
CA ASP A 307 -1.46 18.00 11.65
C ASP A 307 -2.54 17.00 11.23
N ARG A 308 -3.75 17.17 11.78
CA ARG A 308 -4.88 16.29 11.48
C ARG A 308 -5.28 16.32 10.01
N GLY A 309 -5.15 17.48 9.37
CA GLY A 309 -5.47 17.67 7.95
C GLY A 309 -4.60 16.81 7.04
N ARG A 310 -3.27 16.89 7.16
CA ARG A 310 -2.37 16.09 6.31
C ARG A 310 -2.50 14.59 6.57
N ARG A 311 -2.76 14.17 7.81
CA ARG A 311 -3.05 12.75 8.10
C ARG A 311 -4.35 12.28 7.45
N ALA A 312 -5.40 13.10 7.48
CA ALA A 312 -6.65 12.78 6.79
C ALA A 312 -6.48 12.71 5.28
N GLU A 313 -5.72 13.64 4.69
CA GLU A 313 -5.35 13.61 3.27
C GLU A 313 -4.61 12.31 2.92
N ASN A 314 -3.62 11.93 3.73
CA ASN A 314 -2.88 10.67 3.55
C ASN A 314 -3.79 9.43 3.67
N LEU A 315 -4.76 9.44 4.58
CA LEU A 315 -5.73 8.36 4.73
C LEU A 315 -6.65 8.24 3.51
N VAL A 316 -7.16 9.37 2.99
CA VAL A 316 -7.99 9.41 1.79
C VAL A 316 -7.19 8.91 0.59
N PHE A 317 -5.92 9.32 0.44
CA PHE A 317 -5.02 8.79 -0.57
C PHE A 317 -4.89 7.26 -0.50
N LEU A 318 -4.56 6.73 0.68
CA LEU A 318 -4.38 5.28 0.86
C LEU A 318 -5.68 4.52 0.55
N GLU A 319 -6.82 5.08 0.91
CA GLU A 319 -8.13 4.50 0.60
C GLU A 319 -8.43 4.51 -0.91
N LEU A 320 -8.11 5.59 -1.63
CA LEU A 320 -8.23 5.62 -3.09
C LEU A 320 -7.35 4.54 -3.74
N VAL A 321 -6.12 4.35 -3.26
CA VAL A 321 -5.22 3.29 -3.74
C VAL A 321 -5.79 1.89 -3.45
N ARG A 322 -6.40 1.67 -2.27
CA ARG A 322 -7.06 0.39 -1.93
C ARG A 322 -8.23 0.06 -2.86
N ARG A 323 -8.94 1.09 -3.32
CA ARG A 323 -10.02 0.96 -4.30
C ARG A 323 -9.54 0.72 -5.73
N GLY A 324 -8.22 0.64 -5.94
CA GLY A 324 -7.61 0.39 -7.25
C GLY A 324 -7.47 1.65 -8.11
N TYR A 325 -7.69 2.84 -7.54
CA TYR A 325 -7.52 4.08 -8.27
C TYR A 325 -6.05 4.55 -8.31
N GLU A 326 -5.72 5.36 -9.30
CA GLU A 326 -4.41 6.02 -9.47
C GLU A 326 -4.56 7.53 -9.25
N PRO A 327 -4.64 8.00 -7.99
CA PRO A 327 -4.90 9.40 -7.71
C PRO A 327 -3.69 10.29 -8.07
N CYS A 328 -3.98 11.43 -8.69
CA CYS A 328 -3.09 12.57 -8.92
C CYS A 328 -3.62 13.79 -8.17
N TYR A 329 -2.80 14.80 -7.90
CA TYR A 329 -3.33 16.09 -7.44
C TYR A 329 -3.55 17.02 -8.64
N TYR A 330 -4.47 17.97 -8.55
CA TYR A 330 -4.77 18.91 -9.64
C TYR A 330 -4.54 20.35 -9.20
N VAL A 331 -4.17 21.20 -10.16
CA VAL A 331 -4.08 22.65 -9.95
C VAL A 331 -4.89 23.32 -11.04
N THR A 332 -5.94 24.05 -10.64
CA THR A 332 -6.83 24.74 -11.57
C THR A 332 -6.10 25.84 -12.35
N LYS A 333 -6.73 26.37 -13.40
CA LYS A 333 -6.15 27.50 -14.16
C LYS A 333 -5.94 28.76 -13.31
N THR A 334 -6.70 28.95 -12.23
CA THR A 334 -6.48 30.05 -11.28
C THR A 334 -5.43 29.74 -10.20
N GLY A 335 -4.79 28.58 -10.26
CA GLY A 335 -3.70 28.20 -9.35
C GLY A 335 -4.15 27.56 -8.04
N LYS A 336 -5.41 27.12 -7.93
CA LYS A 336 -5.92 26.47 -6.72
C LYS A 336 -5.69 24.96 -6.79
N GLU A 337 -5.13 24.41 -5.73
CA GLU A 337 -4.85 22.97 -5.63
C GLU A 337 -6.10 22.21 -5.17
N VAL A 338 -6.37 21.07 -5.80
CA VAL A 338 -7.33 20.04 -5.38
C VAL A 338 -6.55 18.76 -5.10
N ASP A 339 -6.84 18.13 -3.96
CA ASP A 339 -6.00 17.05 -3.41
C ASP A 339 -5.92 15.83 -4.31
N PHE A 340 -7.06 15.34 -4.81
CA PHE A 340 -7.10 14.11 -5.60
C PHE A 340 -8.04 14.19 -6.80
N VAL A 341 -7.54 13.73 -7.93
CA VAL A 341 -8.28 13.46 -9.16
C VAL A 341 -7.85 12.12 -9.75
N THR A 342 -8.77 11.41 -10.42
CA THR A 342 -8.43 10.20 -11.20
C THR A 342 -8.82 10.37 -12.65
N MET A 343 -7.98 9.85 -13.56
CA MET A 343 -8.22 10.01 -15.00
C MET A 343 -9.32 9.09 -15.54
N ARG A 344 -9.30 7.82 -15.12
CA ARG A 344 -10.17 6.78 -15.70
C ARG A 344 -11.58 6.87 -15.16
N GLU A 345 -11.71 7.03 -13.85
CA GLU A 345 -12.99 7.04 -13.14
C GLU A 345 -13.53 8.47 -12.96
N ARG A 346 -12.74 9.49 -13.34
CA ARG A 346 -13.10 10.91 -13.26
C ARG A 346 -13.53 11.34 -11.86
N ILE A 347 -12.87 10.79 -10.85
CA ILE A 347 -13.12 11.13 -9.46
C ILE A 347 -12.43 12.46 -9.15
N VAL A 348 -13.10 13.33 -8.38
CA VAL A 348 -12.55 14.58 -7.84
C VAL A 348 -12.83 14.61 -6.35
N VAL A 349 -11.78 14.63 -5.52
CA VAL A 349 -11.87 14.61 -4.06
C VAL A 349 -10.98 15.69 -3.46
N GLU A 350 -11.54 16.38 -2.48
CA GLU A 350 -10.86 17.35 -1.63
C GLU A 350 -10.99 16.93 -0.17
N VAL A 351 -9.95 17.13 0.63
CA VAL A 351 -9.98 16.83 2.06
C VAL A 351 -10.00 18.12 2.87
N ALA A 352 -11.19 18.47 3.38
CA ALA A 352 -11.40 19.65 4.22
C ALA A 352 -12.17 19.23 5.47
N LEU A 353 -11.43 18.88 6.52
CA LEU A 353 -12.01 18.38 7.78
C LEU A 353 -12.97 19.39 8.42
N GLU A 354 -12.64 20.67 8.30
CA GLU A 354 -13.37 21.84 8.79
C GLU A 354 -13.36 22.91 7.69
N ASP A 355 -14.20 23.96 7.80
CA ASP A 355 -14.28 25.08 6.84
C ASP A 355 -14.47 24.65 5.36
N TRP A 356 -15.16 23.53 5.12
CA TRP A 356 -15.32 22.92 3.80
C TRP A 356 -16.00 23.86 2.78
N GLU A 357 -16.80 24.82 3.25
CA GLU A 357 -17.48 25.82 2.44
C GLU A 357 -16.47 26.64 1.60
N LYS A 358 -15.28 26.90 2.16
CA LYS A 358 -14.20 27.64 1.47
C LYS A 358 -13.62 26.86 0.28
N HIS A 359 -13.79 25.53 0.27
CA HIS A 359 -13.24 24.63 -0.74
C HIS A 359 -14.20 24.38 -1.91
N MET A 360 -15.50 24.69 -1.76
CA MET A 360 -16.52 24.46 -2.81
C MET A 360 -16.16 25.14 -4.13
N GLY A 361 -15.71 26.40 -4.08
CA GLY A 361 -15.41 27.18 -5.27
C GLY A 361 -14.26 26.61 -6.10
N LYS A 362 -13.18 26.16 -5.45
CA LYS A 362 -12.05 25.54 -6.15
C LYS A 362 -12.40 24.16 -6.70
N LEU A 363 -13.24 23.41 -6.00
CA LEU A 363 -13.66 22.09 -6.42
C LEU A 363 -14.57 22.14 -7.65
N ALA A 364 -15.53 23.08 -7.65
CA ALA A 364 -16.41 23.32 -8.81
C ALA A 364 -15.63 23.82 -10.03
N GLU A 365 -14.60 24.64 -9.81
CA GLU A 365 -13.70 25.10 -10.85
C GLU A 365 -12.93 23.92 -11.47
N ALA A 366 -12.35 23.05 -10.65
CA ALA A 366 -11.67 21.83 -11.10
C ALA A 366 -12.61 20.87 -11.83
N ALA A 367 -13.79 20.60 -11.27
CA ALA A 367 -14.79 19.72 -11.87
C ALA A 367 -15.21 20.20 -13.27
N ARG A 368 -15.45 21.51 -13.43
CA ARG A 368 -15.74 22.12 -14.74
C ARG A 368 -14.58 21.99 -15.72
N GLU A 369 -13.34 22.22 -15.27
CA GLU A 369 -12.15 22.10 -16.13
C GLU A 369 -11.89 20.65 -16.58
N LEU A 370 -12.23 19.67 -15.74
CA LEU A 370 -12.06 18.24 -15.99
C LEU A 370 -13.29 17.60 -16.66
N GLY A 371 -14.40 18.33 -16.81
CA GLY A 371 -15.64 17.82 -17.39
C GLY A 371 -16.34 16.77 -16.52
N VAL A 372 -16.41 17.03 -15.22
CA VAL A 372 -17.05 16.17 -14.22
C VAL A 372 -18.18 16.94 -13.53
N ASP A 373 -19.32 16.27 -13.30
CA ASP A 373 -20.53 16.88 -12.71
C ASP A 373 -20.68 16.58 -11.21
N GLU A 374 -19.82 15.72 -10.66
CA GLU A 374 -19.83 15.26 -9.28
C GLU A 374 -18.43 15.38 -8.67
N ALA A 375 -18.36 15.87 -7.44
CA ALA A 375 -17.13 15.91 -6.65
C ALA A 375 -17.42 15.58 -5.18
N THR A 376 -16.39 15.19 -4.43
CA THR A 376 -16.53 14.88 -3.00
C THR A 376 -15.64 15.79 -2.16
N ILE A 377 -16.18 16.31 -1.06
CA ILE A 377 -15.36 16.85 0.03
C ILE A 377 -15.42 15.87 1.20
N VAL A 378 -14.26 15.37 1.61
CA VAL A 378 -14.11 14.57 2.81
C VAL A 378 -13.97 15.49 4.01
N THR A 379 -14.90 15.39 4.96
CA THR A 379 -15.02 16.28 6.12
C THR A 379 -14.77 15.53 7.43
N TRP A 380 -14.69 16.22 8.56
CA TRP A 380 -14.68 15.53 9.86
C TRP A 380 -16.08 15.01 10.22
N ASP A 381 -17.11 15.83 9.97
CA ASP A 381 -18.47 15.59 10.46
C ASP A 381 -19.61 15.96 9.53
N ALA A 382 -19.41 16.93 8.62
CA ALA A 382 -20.48 17.36 7.73
C ALA A 382 -20.82 16.27 6.71
N GLU A 383 -22.10 15.96 6.59
CA GLU A 383 -22.63 14.97 5.66
C GLU A 383 -23.82 15.58 4.92
N GLY A 384 -23.86 15.40 3.60
CA GLY A 384 -24.93 15.97 2.78
C GLY A 384 -24.54 16.11 1.32
N GLU A 385 -25.38 16.82 0.58
CA GLU A 385 -25.15 17.18 -0.81
C GLU A 385 -25.32 18.69 -0.94
N GLU A 386 -24.34 19.33 -1.56
CA GLU A 386 -24.33 20.76 -1.86
C GLU A 386 -24.17 20.97 -3.36
N ARG A 387 -24.45 22.19 -3.83
CA ARG A 387 -24.25 22.56 -5.23
C ARG A 387 -23.38 23.80 -5.38
N ALA A 388 -22.44 23.73 -6.31
CA ALA A 388 -21.63 24.87 -6.72
C ALA A 388 -21.65 24.99 -8.24
N GLY A 389 -22.50 25.89 -8.75
CA GLY A 389 -22.83 25.94 -10.18
C GLY A 389 -23.54 24.66 -10.63
N ASN A 390 -22.99 23.99 -11.64
CA ASN A 390 -23.52 22.72 -12.16
C ASN A 390 -22.91 21.48 -11.49
N CYS A 391 -21.92 21.64 -10.61
CA CYS A 391 -21.28 20.55 -9.91
C CYS A 391 -22.07 20.19 -8.65
N ARG A 392 -22.44 18.91 -8.51
CA ARG A 392 -22.92 18.33 -7.24
C ARG A 392 -21.73 17.98 -6.37
N ILE A 393 -21.74 18.43 -5.12
CA ILE A 393 -20.65 18.22 -4.16
C ILE A 393 -21.19 17.37 -3.02
N PHE A 394 -20.67 16.16 -2.87
CA PHE A 394 -21.01 15.28 -1.76
C PHE A 394 -20.09 15.58 -0.57
N LEU A 395 -20.69 15.86 0.59
CA LEU A 395 -19.99 15.97 1.85
C LEU A 395 -20.01 14.60 2.53
N VAL A 396 -18.83 14.04 2.79
CA VAL A 396 -18.72 12.70 3.37
C VAL A 396 -17.78 12.74 4.59
N PRO A 397 -18.26 12.40 5.80
CA PRO A 397 -17.38 12.30 6.96
C PRO A 397 -16.26 11.28 6.73
N LEU A 398 -15.04 11.59 7.18
CA LEU A 398 -13.85 10.78 6.93
C LEU A 398 -14.02 9.33 7.39
N TRP A 399 -14.59 9.11 8.58
CA TRP A 399 -14.86 7.75 9.06
C TRP A 399 -15.81 6.98 8.13
N LYS A 400 -16.81 7.66 7.55
CA LYS A 400 -17.77 7.06 6.63
C LYS A 400 -17.11 6.76 5.30
N TRP A 401 -16.31 7.70 4.78
CA TRP A 401 -15.48 7.49 3.59
C TRP A 401 -14.62 6.24 3.72
N LEU A 402 -13.88 6.10 4.83
CA LEU A 402 -12.96 4.99 5.07
C LEU A 402 -13.61 3.63 5.35
N LEU A 403 -14.92 3.59 5.60
CA LEU A 403 -15.67 2.34 5.81
C LEU A 403 -16.37 1.85 4.53
N GLN A 404 -16.47 2.70 3.50
CA GLN A 404 -17.12 2.32 2.24
C GLN A 404 -16.39 1.15 1.56
N GLU A 405 -17.16 0.26 0.93
CA GLU A 405 -16.59 -0.78 0.09
C GLU A 405 -15.92 -0.20 -1.15
N ALA A 406 -14.80 -0.78 -1.55
CA ALA A 406 -14.29 -0.61 -2.89
C ALA A 406 -15.35 -1.12 -3.88
N LYS A 407 -15.82 -0.25 -4.76
CA LYS A 407 -16.65 -0.67 -5.90
C LYS A 407 -15.79 -1.60 -6.76
N LYS A 408 -16.15 -2.88 -6.81
CA LYS A 408 -15.43 -3.91 -7.57
C LYS A 408 -15.60 -3.74 -9.07
#